data_AF-A0A8S0UBB9-F1
#
_entry.id   AF-A0A8S0UBB9-F1
#
_cell.length_a   1.000
_cell.length_b   1.000
_cell.length_c   1.000
_cell.angle_alpha   90.00
_cell.angle_beta   90.00
_cell.angle_gamma   90.00
#
_symmetry.space_group_name_H-M   'P 1'
#
loop_
_entity.id
_entity.type
_entity.pdbx_description
1 polymer ?
#
loop_
_entity_poly.entity_id
_entity_poly.type
_entity_poly.pdbx_seq_one_letter_code
_entity_poly.pdbx_strand_id
1 'polypeptide(L)'
;MGSDMERDDEEEEESVSEILRDRFRLSTISIAEAEGKKNGMQISEPIVACVSDLAFKYAPHRNDHLAASLRSISNELKAKEPQSERKRKKNTRKEDKSNADVHYIADP
;
A
#
# COMPACT_ATOMS: atom_id res chain seq x y z
N MET A 1 27.21 -9.61 18.86
CA MET A 1 25.84 -10.07 19.15
C MET A 1 24.83 -9.71 18.05
N GLY A 2 25.26 -9.35 16.82
CA GLY A 2 24.32 -9.08 15.72
C GLY A 2 23.98 -10.31 14.86
N SER A 3 24.92 -11.25 14.71
CA SER A 3 24.81 -12.40 13.79
C SER A 3 23.89 -13.53 14.25
N ASP A 4 23.49 -13.54 15.53
CA ASP A 4 22.59 -14.56 16.10
C ASP A 4 21.13 -14.15 15.86
N MET A 5 20.86 -12.84 16.02
CA MET A 5 19.55 -12.24 15.82
C MET A 5 19.16 -12.20 14.32
N GLU A 6 20.10 -11.85 13.44
CA GLU A 6 19.87 -11.87 11.99
C GLU A 6 19.61 -13.29 11.46
N ARG A 7 20.22 -14.32 12.07
CA ARG A 7 19.97 -15.72 11.71
C ARG A 7 18.57 -16.15 12.13
N ASP A 8 18.17 -15.83 13.36
CA ASP A 8 16.83 -16.15 13.86
C ASP A 8 15.75 -15.47 13.00
N ASP A 9 15.95 -14.20 12.59
CA ASP A 9 15.04 -13.49 11.69
C ASP A 9 14.91 -14.18 10.30
N GLU A 10 16.03 -14.64 9.71
CA GLU A 10 16.03 -15.35 8.43
C GLU A 10 15.33 -16.72 8.52
N GLU A 11 15.54 -17.47 9.60
CA GLU A 11 14.89 -18.77 9.85
C GLU A 11 13.37 -18.60 10.07
N GLU A 12 12.96 -17.56 10.80
CA GLU A 12 11.55 -17.20 10.98
C GLU A 12 10.90 -16.85 9.63
N GLU A 13 11.54 -16.01 8.81
CA GLU A 13 11.06 -15.67 7.48
C GLU A 13 10.90 -16.91 6.58
N GLU A 14 11.86 -17.83 6.58
CA GLU A 14 11.78 -19.08 5.81
C GLU A 14 10.59 -19.93 6.28
N SER A 15 10.40 -20.08 7.59
CA SER A 15 9.28 -20.84 8.16
C SER A 15 7.91 -20.24 7.80
N VAL A 16 7.79 -18.91 7.83
CA VAL A 16 6.58 -18.19 7.41
C VAL A 16 6.36 -18.39 5.91
N SER A 17 7.42 -18.33 5.11
CA SER A 17 7.36 -18.54 3.66
C SER A 17 6.86 -19.94 3.32
N GLU A 18 7.27 -20.96 4.07
CA GLU A 18 6.83 -22.34 3.89
C GLU A 18 5.34 -22.51 4.22
N ILE A 19 4.89 -21.95 5.35
CA ILE A 19 3.47 -21.93 5.73
C ILE A 19 2.63 -21.22 4.67
N LEU A 20 3.11 -20.09 4.14
CA LEU A 20 2.43 -19.38 3.07
C LEU A 20 2.38 -20.21 1.80
N ARG A 21 3.47 -20.86 1.40
CA ARG A 21 3.52 -21.75 0.23
C ARG A 21 2.48 -22.87 0.34
N ASP A 22 2.37 -23.48 1.51
CA ASP A 22 1.37 -24.51 1.79
C ASP A 22 -0.06 -23.99 1.71
N ARG A 23 -0.32 -22.78 2.23
CA ARG A 23 -1.62 -22.12 2.09
C ARG A 23 -1.96 -21.79 0.64
N PHE A 24 -0.99 -21.31 -0.14
CA PHE A 24 -1.16 -21.07 -1.58
C PHE A 24 -1.49 -22.37 -2.32
N ARG A 25 -0.83 -23.47 -1.98
CA ARG A 25 -1.11 -24.80 -2.55
C ARG A 25 -2.56 -25.23 -2.27
N LEU A 26 -3.00 -25.17 -1.01
CA LEU A 26 -4.37 -25.54 -0.64
C LEU A 26 -5.43 -24.66 -1.32
N SER A 27 -5.19 -23.35 -1.38
CA SER A 27 -6.10 -22.42 -2.05
C SER A 27 -6.16 -22.69 -3.57
N THR A 28 -5.01 -22.93 -4.19
CA THR A 28 -4.94 -23.24 -5.63
C THR A 28 -5.65 -24.55 -5.96
N ILE A 29 -5.46 -25.61 -5.16
CA ILE A 29 -6.20 -26.87 -5.30
C ILE A 29 -7.71 -26.61 -5.28
N SER A 30 -8.20 -25.92 -4.25
CA SER A 30 -9.63 -25.66 -4.10
C SER A 30 -10.22 -24.89 -5.29
N ILE A 31 -9.52 -23.87 -5.79
CA ILE A 31 -9.94 -23.09 -6.95
C ILE A 31 -9.90 -23.94 -8.23
N ALA A 32 -8.80 -24.66 -8.45
CA ALA A 32 -8.60 -25.51 -9.62
C ALA A 32 -9.67 -26.61 -9.70
N GLU A 33 -9.98 -27.27 -8.59
CA GLU A 33 -11.01 -28.30 -8.52
C GLU A 33 -12.40 -27.74 -8.78
N ALA A 34 -12.73 -26.59 -8.19
CA ALA A 34 -14.01 -25.92 -8.40
C ALA A 34 -14.20 -25.53 -9.88
N GLU A 35 -13.17 -24.95 -10.50
CA GLU A 35 -13.22 -24.56 -11.91
C GLU A 35 -13.21 -25.78 -12.84
N GLY A 36 -12.42 -26.81 -12.54
CA GLY A 36 -12.45 -28.07 -13.27
C GLY A 36 -13.85 -28.69 -13.25
N LYS A 37 -14.44 -28.83 -12.06
CA LYS A 37 -15.81 -29.37 -11.90
C LYS A 37 -16.85 -28.56 -12.67
N LYS A 38 -16.79 -27.23 -12.60
CA LYS A 38 -17.69 -26.32 -13.33
C LYS A 38 -17.61 -26.53 -14.85
N ASN A 39 -16.44 -26.88 -15.37
CA ASN A 39 -16.21 -27.14 -16.79
C ASN A 39 -16.33 -28.63 -17.17
N GLY A 40 -16.65 -29.52 -16.23
CA GLY A 40 -16.71 -30.97 -16.46
C GLY A 40 -15.34 -31.59 -16.77
N MET A 41 -14.26 -30.97 -16.29
CA MET A 41 -12.87 -31.39 -16.54
C MET A 41 -12.17 -31.74 -15.23
N GLN A 42 -11.22 -32.68 -15.30
CA GLN A 42 -10.30 -32.94 -14.21
C GLN A 42 -8.96 -32.25 -14.50
N ILE A 43 -8.46 -31.49 -13.54
CA ILE A 43 -7.14 -30.87 -13.63
C ILE A 43 -6.13 -31.85 -13.02
N SER A 44 -5.07 -32.17 -13.76
CA SER A 44 -4.04 -33.08 -13.29
C SER A 44 -3.22 -32.44 -12.16
N GLU A 45 -2.86 -33.23 -11.16
CA GLU A 45 -2.08 -32.80 -10.00
C GLU A 45 -0.78 -32.02 -10.34
N PRO A 46 0.04 -32.40 -11.36
CA PRO A 46 1.24 -31.64 -11.70
C PRO A 46 0.95 -30.21 -12.18
N ILE A 47 -0.21 -29.99 -12.81
CA ILE A 47 -0.63 -28.66 -13.26
C ILE A 47 -1.02 -27.81 -12.05
N VAL A 48 -1.74 -28.38 -11.08
CA VAL A 48 -2.11 -27.68 -9.85
C VAL A 48 -0.87 -27.31 -9.03
N ALA A 49 0.10 -28.22 -8.92
CA ALA A 49 1.38 -27.95 -8.27
C ALA A 49 2.13 -26.79 -8.96
N CYS A 50 2.28 -26.86 -10.29
CA CYS A 50 2.93 -25.81 -11.07
C CYS A 50 2.24 -24.43 -10.90
N VAL A 51 0.91 -24.39 -10.94
CA VAL A 51 0.15 -23.15 -10.74
C VAL A 51 0.32 -22.62 -9.31
N SER A 52 0.38 -23.50 -8.31
CA SER A 52 0.59 -23.12 -6.90
C SER A 52 1.95 -22.43 -6.72
N ASP A 53 3.00 -23.00 -7.30
CA ASP A 53 4.36 -22.46 -7.24
C ASP A 53 4.45 -21.10 -7.95
N LEU A 54 3.83 -20.98 -9.12
CA LEU A 54 3.74 -19.71 -9.86
C LEU A 54 2.97 -18.66 -9.06
N ALA A 55 1.83 -19.02 -8.46
CA ALA A 55 1.03 -18.10 -7.66
C ALA A 55 1.81 -17.58 -6.46
N PHE A 56 2.50 -18.45 -5.72
CA PHE A 56 3.35 -18.08 -4.60
C PHE A 56 4.49 -17.15 -5.04
N LYS A 57 5.18 -17.49 -6.13
CA LYS A 57 6.31 -16.70 -6.66
C LYS A 57 5.92 -15.30 -7.12
N TYR A 58 4.77 -15.15 -7.77
CA TYR A 58 4.38 -13.88 -8.41
C TYR A 58 3.39 -13.04 -7.59
N ALA A 59 2.77 -13.57 -6.53
CA ALA A 59 1.82 -12.82 -5.70
C ALA A 59 2.39 -11.50 -5.14
N PRO A 60 3.64 -11.44 -4.61
CA PRO A 60 4.21 -10.19 -4.11
C PRO A 60 4.36 -9.13 -5.22
N HIS A 61 4.99 -9.51 -6.34
CA HIS A 61 5.30 -8.59 -7.45
C HIS A 61 4.07 -8.02 -8.15
N ARG A 62 2.99 -8.81 -8.27
CA ARG A 62 1.74 -8.33 -8.89
C ARG A 62 1.12 -7.21 -8.06
N ASN A 63 1.21 -7.30 -6.74
CA ASN A 63 0.63 -6.29 -5.86
C ASN A 63 1.39 -4.96 -5.95
N ASP A 64 2.73 -5.02 -6.04
CA ASP A 64 3.58 -3.83 -6.17
C ASP A 64 3.36 -3.10 -7.50
N HIS A 65 3.31 -3.82 -8.61
CA HIS A 65 3.05 -3.24 -9.94
C HIS A 65 1.65 -2.61 -10.02
N LEU A 66 0.63 -3.30 -9.48
CA LEU A 66 -0.73 -2.76 -9.42
C LEU A 66 -0.78 -1.49 -8.57
N ALA A 67 -0.18 -1.52 -7.38
CA ALA A 67 -0.14 -0.37 -6.49
C ALA A 67 0.62 0.82 -7.12
N ALA A 68 1.72 0.57 -7.83
CA ALA A 68 2.45 1.59 -8.58
C ALA A 68 1.59 2.22 -9.69
N SER A 69 0.88 1.39 -10.46
CA SER A 69 -0.02 1.84 -11.52
C SER A 69 -1.16 2.71 -10.96
N LEU A 70 -1.81 2.26 -9.88
CA LEU A 70 -2.87 3.01 -9.21
C LEU A 70 -2.38 4.36 -8.66
N ARG A 71 -1.16 4.40 -8.09
CA ARG A 71 -0.54 5.66 -7.64
C ARG A 71 -0.29 6.62 -8.80
N SER A 72 0.21 6.14 -9.93
CA SER A 72 0.43 6.98 -11.13
C SER A 72 -0.88 7.60 -11.61
N ILE A 73 -1.92 6.76 -11.77
CA ILE A 73 -3.25 7.22 -12.19
C ILE A 73 -3.79 8.26 -11.20
N SER A 74 -3.68 8.03 -9.90
CA SER A 74 -4.11 8.99 -8.88
C SER A 74 -3.39 10.35 -9.01
N ASN A 75 -2.07 10.33 -9.25
CA ASN A 75 -1.30 11.56 -9.42
C ASN A 75 -1.68 12.30 -10.70
N GLU A 76 -1.91 11.59 -11.81
CA GLU A 76 -2.38 12.17 -13.07
C GLU A 76 -3.77 12.82 -12.91
N LEU A 77 -4.68 12.17 -12.17
CA LEU A 77 -5.99 12.73 -11.87
C LEU A 77 -5.89 14.00 -11.02
N LYS A 78 -5.04 14.00 -9.97
CA LYS A 78 -4.78 15.19 -9.14
C LYS A 78 -4.17 16.34 -9.93
N ALA A 79 -3.31 16.03 -10.91
CA ALA A 79 -2.71 17.05 -11.77
C ALA A 79 -3.71 17.65 -12.77
N LYS A 80 -4.76 16.91 -13.11
CA LYS A 80 -5.85 17.34 -14.01
C LYS A 80 -7.08 17.85 -13.28
N GLU A 81 -7.11 17.79 -11.94
CA GLU A 81 -8.21 18.31 -11.14
C GLU A 81 -8.28 19.84 -11.32
N PRO A 82 -9.40 20.40 -11.81
CA PRO A 82 -9.53 21.85 -11.90
C PRO A 82 -9.44 22.39 -10.48
N GLN A 83 -8.43 23.24 -10.21
CA GLN A 83 -8.30 23.98 -8.96
C GLN A 83 -9.65 24.64 -8.66
N SER A 84 -10.41 24.05 -7.75
CA SER A 84 -11.65 24.60 -7.23
C SER A 84 -11.32 25.97 -6.63
N GLU A 85 -11.53 27.01 -7.44
CA GLU A 85 -11.36 28.39 -7.04
C GLU A 85 -12.33 28.69 -5.88
N ARG A 86 -11.87 28.54 -4.65
CA ARG A 86 -12.45 29.24 -3.49
C ARG A 86 -11.44 30.23 -2.96
N LYS A 87 -11.29 31.31 -3.72
CA LYS A 87 -10.71 32.58 -3.27
C LYS A 87 -11.46 33.08 -2.01
N ARG A 88 -10.79 33.16 -0.87
CA ARG A 88 -11.01 34.25 0.10
C ARG A 88 -9.69 34.70 0.74
N LYS A 89 -9.09 35.67 0.06
CA LYS A 89 -8.31 36.84 0.53
C LYS A 89 -7.35 36.64 1.73
N LYS A 90 -6.06 36.50 1.43
CA LYS A 90 -4.97 36.82 2.37
C LYS A 90 -4.74 38.33 2.31
N ASN A 91 -5.24 39.07 3.31
CA ASN A 91 -4.90 40.49 3.44
C ASN A 91 -3.49 40.60 4.03
N THR A 92 -2.51 40.92 3.21
CA THR A 92 -1.22 41.44 3.66
C THR A 92 -1.35 42.95 3.84
N ARG A 93 -1.36 43.44 5.09
CA ARG A 93 -1.17 44.87 5.40
C ARG A 93 0.02 45.01 6.35
N LYS A 94 1.19 45.28 5.78
CA LYS A 94 2.32 46.03 6.36
C LYS A 94 2.24 47.41 5.67
N GLU A 95 2.54 48.58 6.21
CA GLU A 95 3.05 49.18 7.45
C GLU A 95 2.61 50.66 7.36
N ASP A 96 2.48 51.40 8.46
CA ASP A 96 3.32 52.59 8.71
C ASP A 96 3.04 53.22 10.10
N LYS A 97 4.10 53.80 10.66
CA LYS A 97 4.24 54.39 12.01
C LYS A 97 3.59 55.77 12.10
N SER A 98 3.06 56.10 13.28
CA SER A 98 3.32 57.40 13.92
C SER A 98 2.92 57.41 15.40
N ASN A 99 3.86 57.92 16.20
CA ASN A 99 3.85 58.18 17.64
C ASN A 99 2.63 58.94 18.18
N ALA A 100 2.25 58.63 19.42
CA ALA A 100 2.27 59.51 20.61
C ALA A 100 1.43 58.85 21.71
N ASP A 101 2.03 58.54 22.87
CA ASP A 101 1.78 59.27 24.14
C ASP A 101 0.41 58.89 24.74
N VAL A 102 0.27 58.09 25.79
CA VAL A 102 0.64 58.39 27.19
C VAL A 102 0.63 57.08 28.00
N HIS A 103 1.55 56.97 28.95
CA HIS A 103 1.61 55.91 29.96
C HIS A 103 0.61 56.14 31.13
N TYR A 104 -0.08 55.06 31.54
CA TYR A 104 -0.16 54.46 32.90
C TYR A 104 -1.36 54.63 33.90
N ILE A 105 -1.82 53.43 34.41
CA ILE A 105 -2.42 52.96 35.72
C ILE A 105 -3.74 53.63 36.21
N ALA A 106 -4.74 53.02 36.90
CA ALA A 106 -4.95 51.75 37.60
C ALA A 106 -6.47 51.47 37.77
N ASP A 107 -6.85 50.20 37.93
CA ASP A 107 -8.17 49.76 38.45
C ASP A 107 -8.25 49.91 39.98
N PRO A 108 -9.43 50.24 40.52
CA PRO A 108 -9.91 49.76 41.81
C PRO A 108 -11.00 48.69 41.69
#